data_AF-A0A9E2FJ65-F1
#
_entry.id   AF-A0A9E2FJ65-F1
#
_cell.length_a   1.000
_cell.length_b   1.000
_cell.length_c   1.000
_cell.angle_alpha   90.00
_cell.angle_beta   90.00
_cell.angle_gamma   90.00
#
_symmetry.space_group_name_H-M   'P 1'
#
loop_
_entity.id
_entity.type
_entity.pdbx_description
1 polymer ?
#
loop_
_entity_poly.entity_id
_entity_poly.type
_entity_poly.pdbx_seq_one_letter_code
_entity_poly.pdbx_strand_id
1 'polypeptide(L)'
;MSERNRKATSAELAREQARLNELDAERNRRLRRITELRAELSTLAESEASTRSAATQKVKVPRESSEKINLFLSLFRGRTDVFPKRWVNARKGTAGYSPACANEWVRELCGKPRVKCGECPNQQFLPVTEKVILEHLQGRYVAGVYPLLEDETCRFLA
;
A
#
# COMPACT_ATOMS: atom_id res chain seq x y z
N MET A 1 -84.61 -6.13 13.44
CA MET A 1 -83.20 -6.25 12.99
C MET A 1 -82.33 -5.46 13.96
N SER A 2 -81.56 -6.20 14.75
CA SER A 2 -81.31 -5.95 16.18
C SER A 2 -80.07 -5.08 16.45
N GLU A 3 -80.11 -4.26 17.52
CA GLU A 3 -78.94 -3.60 18.14
C GLU A 3 -77.75 -4.54 18.34
N ARG A 4 -77.99 -5.85 18.52
CA ARG A 4 -76.93 -6.86 18.58
C ARG A 4 -76.10 -6.94 17.30
N ASN A 5 -76.70 -6.78 16.12
CA ASN A 5 -75.98 -6.83 14.85
C ASN A 5 -75.06 -5.60 14.70
N ARG A 6 -75.56 -4.40 15.05
CA ARG A 6 -74.74 -3.17 15.07
C ARG A 6 -73.57 -3.29 16.05
N LYS A 7 -73.81 -3.86 17.23
CA LYS A 7 -72.78 -4.07 18.26
C LYS A 7 -71.73 -5.10 17.82
N ALA A 8 -72.15 -6.18 17.14
CA ALA A 8 -71.27 -7.19 16.58
C ALA A 8 -70.38 -6.62 15.45
N THR A 9 -70.96 -5.90 14.49
CA THR A 9 -70.21 -5.26 13.39
C THR A 9 -69.24 -4.19 13.90
N SER A 10 -69.64 -3.40 14.91
CA SER A 10 -68.74 -2.42 15.54
C SER A 10 -67.56 -3.09 16.25
N ALA A 11 -67.76 -4.24 16.89
CA ALA A 11 -66.68 -4.98 17.54
C ALA A 11 -65.72 -5.62 16.53
N GLU A 12 -66.23 -6.04 15.37
CA GLU A 12 -65.42 -6.57 14.27
C GLU A 12 -64.57 -5.49 13.60
N LEU A 13 -65.15 -4.32 13.32
CA LEU A 13 -64.40 -3.16 12.84
C LEU A 13 -63.26 -2.78 13.78
N ALA A 14 -63.50 -2.79 15.09
CA ALA A 14 -62.47 -2.49 16.09
C ALA A 14 -61.32 -3.51 16.09
N ARG A 15 -61.61 -4.80 15.85
CA ARG A 15 -60.58 -5.85 15.71
C ARG A 15 -59.73 -5.63 14.47
N GLU A 16 -60.36 -5.34 13.33
CA GLU A 16 -59.64 -5.08 12.08
C GLU A 16 -58.78 -3.81 12.19
N GLN A 17 -59.30 -2.74 12.80
CA GLN A 17 -58.53 -1.51 13.02
C GLN A 17 -57.31 -1.75 13.92
N ALA A 18 -57.46 -2.56 14.97
CA ALA A 18 -56.35 -2.96 15.84
C ALA A 18 -55.29 -3.77 15.08
N ARG A 19 -55.72 -4.69 14.21
CA ARG A 19 -54.81 -5.49 13.39
C ARG A 19 -54.03 -4.65 12.38
N LEU A 20 -54.69 -3.67 11.74
CA LEU A 20 -54.03 -2.71 10.85
C LEU A 20 -52.96 -1.89 11.60
N ASN A 21 -53.30 -1.37 12.77
CA ASN A 21 -52.35 -0.60 13.60
C ASN A 21 -51.13 -1.44 14.00
N GLU A 22 -51.32 -2.72 14.32
CA GLU A 22 -50.23 -3.64 14.64
C GLU A 22 -49.31 -3.87 13.43
N LEU A 23 -49.89 -4.12 12.25
CA LEU A 23 -49.15 -4.32 11.01
C LEU A 23 -48.39 -3.06 10.58
N ASP A 24 -48.97 -1.88 10.76
CA ASP A 24 -48.30 -0.60 10.47
C ASP A 24 -47.13 -0.34 11.43
N ALA A 25 -47.27 -0.69 12.71
CA ALA A 25 -46.18 -0.61 13.66
C ALA A 25 -45.02 -1.54 13.25
N GLU A 26 -45.33 -2.75 12.79
CA GLU A 26 -44.32 -3.70 12.31
C GLU A 26 -43.65 -3.24 11.01
N ARG A 27 -44.43 -2.71 10.06
CA ARG A 27 -43.92 -2.10 8.82
C ARG A 27 -42.93 -0.99 9.14
N ASN A 28 -43.29 -0.10 10.06
CA ASN A 28 -42.45 1.02 10.47
C ASN A 28 -41.14 0.56 11.12
N ARG A 29 -41.18 -0.51 11.94
CA ARG A 29 -39.95 -1.13 12.49
C ARG A 29 -39.04 -1.65 11.38
N ARG A 30 -39.59 -2.37 10.40
CA ARG A 30 -38.80 -2.93 9.29
C ARG A 30 -38.20 -1.85 8.41
N LEU A 31 -38.95 -0.78 8.12
CA LEU A 31 -38.45 0.34 7.34
C LEU A 31 -37.27 1.03 8.04
N ARG A 32 -37.34 1.25 9.36
CA ARG A 32 -36.22 1.78 10.14
C ARG A 32 -34.97 0.90 10.03
N ARG A 33 -35.15 -0.42 10.17
CA ARG A 33 -34.03 -1.36 10.03
C ARG A 33 -33.41 -1.35 8.63
N ILE A 34 -34.23 -1.25 7.58
CA ILE A 34 -33.75 -1.15 6.20
C ILE A 34 -32.96 0.16 6.00
N THR A 35 -33.44 1.28 6.55
CA THR A 35 -32.73 2.55 6.44
C THR A 35 -31.38 2.53 7.16
N GLU A 36 -31.31 1.94 8.36
CA GLU A 36 -30.06 1.75 9.10
C GLU A 36 -29.05 0.90 8.31
N LEU A 37 -29.47 -0.27 7.83
CA LEU A 37 -28.61 -1.17 7.06
C LEU A 37 -28.12 -0.54 5.76
N ARG A 38 -28.94 0.28 5.10
CA ARG A 38 -28.51 1.04 3.91
C ARG A 38 -27.47 2.10 4.25
N ALA A 39 -27.63 2.81 5.36
CA ALA A 39 -26.64 3.78 5.82
C ALA A 39 -25.31 3.09 6.16
N GLU A 40 -25.36 1.95 6.87
CA GLU A 40 -24.18 1.13 7.18
C GLU A 40 -23.47 0.67 5.90
N LEU A 41 -24.21 0.13 4.93
CA LEU A 41 -23.66 -0.24 3.61
C LEU A 41 -23.02 0.95 2.87
N SER A 42 -23.60 2.16 2.98
CA SER A 42 -23.02 3.37 2.39
C SER A 42 -21.68 3.71 3.04
N THR A 43 -21.60 3.69 4.38
CA THR A 43 -20.36 3.99 5.11
C THR A 43 -19.25 2.98 4.80
N LEU A 44 -19.61 1.69 4.71
CA LEU A 44 -18.67 0.63 4.32
C LEU A 44 -18.17 0.87 2.88
N ALA A 45 -19.07 1.19 1.94
CA ALA A 45 -18.70 1.49 0.56
C ALA A 45 -17.78 2.72 0.44
N GLU A 46 -18.01 3.78 1.23
CA GLU A 46 -17.16 4.99 1.26
C GLU A 46 -15.75 4.68 1.79
N SER A 47 -15.64 3.85 2.82
CA SER A 47 -14.34 3.41 3.35
C SER A 47 -13.57 2.52 2.39
N GLU A 48 -14.26 1.60 1.70
CA GLU A 48 -13.70 0.77 0.63
C GLU A 48 -13.31 1.60 -0.61
N ALA A 49 -14.07 2.64 -0.94
CA ALA A 49 -13.79 3.53 -2.05
C ALA A 49 -12.57 4.41 -1.76
N SER A 50 -12.40 4.87 -0.52
CA SER A 50 -11.19 5.60 -0.10
C SER A 50 -9.93 4.73 -0.15
N THR A 51 -10.01 3.48 0.32
CA THR A 51 -8.88 2.53 0.22
C THR A 51 -8.57 2.17 -1.24
N ARG A 52 -9.59 1.91 -2.07
CA ARG A 52 -9.39 1.68 -3.51
C ARG A 52 -8.90 2.92 -4.25
N SER A 53 -9.34 4.12 -3.90
CA SER A 53 -8.86 5.38 -4.53
C SER A 53 -7.38 5.63 -4.24
N ALA A 54 -6.92 5.33 -3.02
CA ALA A 54 -5.50 5.35 -2.69
C ALA A 54 -4.69 4.32 -3.49
N ALA A 55 -5.25 3.13 -3.75
CA ALA A 55 -4.61 2.06 -4.53
C ALA A 55 -4.74 2.21 -6.06
N THR A 56 -5.73 2.97 -6.55
CA THR A 56 -6.12 3.07 -7.98
C THR A 56 -5.85 4.46 -8.56
N GLN A 57 -4.92 5.23 -7.99
CA GLN A 57 -4.43 6.41 -8.70
C GLN A 57 -4.02 5.97 -10.11
N LYS A 58 -4.62 6.59 -11.14
CA LYS A 58 -4.23 6.38 -12.54
C LYS A 58 -2.73 6.60 -12.63
N VAL A 59 -1.95 5.53 -12.67
CA VAL A 59 -0.49 5.61 -12.77
C VAL A 59 -0.19 6.24 -14.13
N LYS A 60 0.15 7.54 -14.12
CA LYS A 60 0.60 8.24 -15.31
C LYS A 60 1.87 7.55 -15.75
N VAL A 61 1.85 6.90 -16.92
CA VAL A 61 3.04 6.22 -17.45
C VAL A 61 4.14 7.26 -17.63
N PRO A 62 5.28 7.13 -16.92
CA PRO A 62 6.36 8.09 -17.01
C PRO A 62 6.92 8.15 -18.44
N ARG A 63 7.00 9.35 -19.01
CA ARG A 63 7.55 9.56 -20.35
C ARG A 63 8.98 10.08 -20.31
N GLU A 64 9.28 10.95 -19.35
CA GLU A 64 10.61 11.53 -19.17
C GLU A 64 11.50 10.67 -18.27
N SER A 65 12.82 10.82 -18.42
CA SER A 65 13.80 10.13 -17.57
C SER A 65 13.64 10.49 -16.09
N SER A 66 13.40 11.76 -15.80
CA SER A 66 13.14 12.27 -14.44
C SER A 66 11.89 11.63 -13.83
N GLU A 67 10.78 11.56 -14.56
CA GLU A 67 9.55 10.90 -14.12
C GLU A 67 9.79 9.40 -13.83
N LYS A 68 10.60 8.71 -14.66
CA LYS A 68 10.95 7.29 -14.45
C LYS A 68 11.82 7.09 -13.21
N ILE A 69 12.82 7.95 -13.01
CA ILE A 69 13.70 7.92 -11.84
C ILE A 69 12.89 8.14 -10.57
N ASN A 70 12.02 9.17 -10.57
CA ASN A 70 11.16 9.48 -9.42
C ASN A 70 10.18 8.34 -9.12
N LEU A 71 9.57 7.74 -10.16
CA LEU A 71 8.72 6.57 -9.96
C LEU A 71 9.51 5.41 -9.35
N PHE A 72 10.69 5.09 -9.88
CA PHE A 72 11.54 4.02 -9.36
C PHE A 72 11.90 4.23 -7.89
N LEU A 73 12.38 5.43 -7.53
CA LEU A 73 12.70 5.80 -6.14
C LEU A 73 11.47 5.77 -5.23
N SER A 74 10.29 6.07 -5.75
CA SER A 74 9.05 6.01 -4.98
C SER A 74 8.61 4.59 -4.63
N LEU A 75 8.93 3.61 -5.48
CA LEU A 75 8.53 2.21 -5.33
C LEU A 75 9.58 1.40 -4.57
N PHE A 76 10.87 1.62 -4.86
CA PHE A 76 11.98 0.85 -4.29
C PHE A 76 12.69 1.65 -3.19
N ARG A 77 11.96 1.91 -2.10
CA ARG A 77 12.45 2.72 -0.98
C ARG A 77 13.21 1.88 0.04
N GLY A 78 14.48 2.18 0.22
CA GLY A 78 15.33 1.66 1.29
C GLY A 78 16.29 2.74 1.77
N ARG A 79 17.46 2.34 2.27
CA ARG A 79 18.54 3.26 2.62
C ARG A 79 18.98 4.09 1.41
N THR A 80 19.17 5.39 1.63
CA THR A 80 19.60 6.35 0.61
C THR A 80 21.06 6.74 0.73
N ASP A 81 21.70 6.43 1.85
CA ASP A 81 23.11 6.73 2.15
C ASP A 81 24.07 5.69 1.55
N VAL A 82 23.56 4.51 1.18
CA VAL A 82 24.34 3.43 0.59
C VAL A 82 23.47 2.54 -0.30
N PHE A 83 24.05 2.00 -1.37
CA PHE A 83 23.43 0.96 -2.19
C PHE A 83 24.40 -0.17 -2.53
N PRO A 84 23.92 -1.42 -2.65
CA PRO A 84 24.74 -2.51 -3.14
C PRO A 84 24.88 -2.43 -4.66
N LYS A 85 26.11 -2.51 -5.17
CA LYS A 85 26.42 -2.63 -6.59
C LYS A 85 26.74 -4.08 -6.93
N ARG A 86 26.14 -4.59 -8.01
CA ARG A 86 26.45 -5.93 -8.53
C ARG A 86 27.83 -5.96 -9.16
N TRP A 87 28.62 -6.97 -8.82
CA TRP A 87 29.88 -7.30 -9.49
C TRP A 87 29.78 -8.69 -10.12
N VAL A 88 30.56 -8.90 -11.18
CA VAL A 88 30.65 -10.17 -11.90
C VAL A 88 32.11 -10.49 -12.15
N ASN A 89 32.52 -11.70 -11.80
CA ASN A 89 33.80 -12.27 -12.17
C ASN A 89 33.59 -13.28 -13.30
N ALA A 90 33.71 -12.81 -14.54
CA ALA A 90 33.49 -13.64 -15.73
C ALA A 90 34.42 -14.86 -15.78
N ARG A 91 35.66 -14.74 -15.26
CA ARG A 91 36.64 -15.83 -15.27
C ARG A 91 36.26 -16.97 -14.34
N LYS A 92 35.67 -16.66 -13.18
CA LYS A 92 35.24 -17.65 -12.17
C LYS A 92 33.76 -18.00 -12.27
N GLY A 93 33.00 -17.35 -13.15
CA GLY A 93 31.55 -17.52 -13.25
C GLY A 93 30.77 -17.06 -12.01
N THR A 94 31.38 -16.27 -11.13
CA THR A 94 30.74 -15.82 -9.88
C THR A 94 30.23 -14.40 -10.00
N ALA A 95 29.17 -14.09 -9.26
CA ALA A 95 28.63 -12.75 -9.13
C ALA A 95 28.16 -12.51 -7.70
N GLY A 96 28.05 -11.25 -7.31
CA GLY A 96 27.56 -10.88 -6.00
C GLY A 96 27.25 -9.39 -5.92
N TYR A 97 26.92 -8.96 -4.71
CA TYR A 97 26.65 -7.56 -4.40
C TYR A 97 27.59 -7.10 -3.29
N SER A 98 28.03 -5.85 -3.38
CA SER A 98 28.80 -5.18 -2.32
C SER A 98 28.42 -3.71 -2.24
N PRO A 99 28.51 -3.07 -1.06
CA PRO A 99 28.29 -1.63 -0.93
C PRO A 99 29.13 -0.84 -1.94
N ALA A 100 28.52 0.11 -2.64
CA ALA A 100 29.25 1.05 -3.47
C ALA A 100 30.06 2.00 -2.58
N CYS A 101 31.37 2.08 -2.81
CA CYS A 101 32.29 2.85 -1.97
C CYS A 101 33.20 3.72 -2.86
N ALA A 102 33.36 4.99 -2.52
CA ALA A 102 34.23 5.93 -3.24
C ALA A 102 35.71 5.55 -3.11
N ASN A 103 36.09 4.96 -1.96
CA ASN A 103 37.44 4.50 -1.68
C ASN A 103 37.70 3.08 -2.21
N GLU A 104 36.75 2.46 -2.89
CA GLU A 104 36.92 1.11 -3.43
C GLU A 104 38.16 1.05 -4.34
N TRP A 105 39.05 0.08 -4.09
CA TRP A 105 40.32 -0.11 -4.80
C TRP A 105 41.40 0.96 -4.57
N VAL A 106 41.18 1.95 -3.71
CA VAL A 106 42.23 2.87 -3.25
C VAL A 106 43.08 2.15 -2.21
N ARG A 107 44.24 1.62 -2.60
CA ARG A 107 45.09 0.73 -1.78
C ARG A 107 45.43 1.29 -0.39
N GLU A 108 45.67 2.59 -0.29
CA GLU A 108 46.02 3.27 0.97
C GLU A 108 44.83 3.49 1.91
N LEU A 109 43.61 3.47 1.39
CA LEU A 109 42.39 3.70 2.16
C LEU A 109 41.62 2.40 2.40
N CYS A 110 41.32 1.68 1.33
CA CYS A 110 40.48 0.50 1.35
C CYS A 110 41.32 -0.77 1.11
N GLY A 111 41.27 -1.69 2.07
CA GLY A 111 42.08 -2.92 2.08
C GLY A 111 41.61 -4.03 1.14
N LYS A 112 40.92 -3.72 0.03
CA LYS A 112 40.53 -4.76 -0.94
C LYS A 112 41.78 -5.41 -1.57
N PRO A 113 41.76 -6.73 -1.83
CA PRO A 113 40.65 -7.67 -1.65
C PRO A 113 40.54 -8.30 -0.27
N ARG A 114 41.44 -7.98 0.69
CA ARG A 114 41.50 -8.63 2.01
C ARG A 114 40.34 -8.22 2.92
N VAL A 115 39.94 -6.96 2.86
CA VAL A 115 38.84 -6.38 3.66
C VAL A 115 37.69 -5.97 2.74
N LYS A 116 36.46 -6.35 3.09
CA LYS A 116 35.25 -5.95 2.36
C LYS A 116 34.90 -4.50 2.68
N CYS A 117 34.30 -3.78 1.74
CA CYS A 117 33.91 -2.39 1.98
C CYS A 117 32.89 -2.22 3.13
N GLY A 118 32.09 -3.23 3.46
CA GLY A 118 31.17 -3.19 4.61
C GLY A 118 31.84 -3.33 5.99
N GLU A 119 33.12 -3.71 6.00
CA GLU A 119 33.93 -3.94 7.22
C GLU A 119 35.14 -2.99 7.25
N CYS A 120 35.22 -2.05 6.29
CA CYS A 120 36.39 -1.20 6.11
C CYS A 120 36.27 0.06 6.99
N PRO A 121 37.28 0.38 7.82
CA PRO A 121 37.23 1.58 8.67
C PRO A 121 37.27 2.89 7.86
N ASN A 122 37.87 2.87 6.66
CA ASN A 122 37.91 4.01 5.74
C ASN A 122 36.80 3.94 4.67
N GLN A 123 35.70 3.24 4.95
CA GLN A 123 34.58 3.18 4.02
C GLN A 123 34.01 4.58 3.76
N GLN A 124 33.71 4.86 2.51
CA GLN A 124 33.01 6.07 2.09
C GLN A 124 31.91 5.64 1.14
N PHE A 125 30.76 5.27 1.70
CA PHE A 125 29.64 4.78 0.90
C PHE A 125 29.07 5.88 0.02
N LEU A 126 28.70 5.48 -1.19
CA LEU A 126 28.07 6.38 -2.15
C LEU A 126 26.56 6.37 -1.92
N PRO A 127 25.93 7.55 -1.82
CA PRO A 127 24.49 7.65 -1.68
C PRO A 127 23.78 7.27 -2.99
N VAL A 128 22.50 6.93 -2.85
CA VAL A 128 21.58 6.77 -3.98
C VAL A 128 21.29 8.16 -4.56
N THR A 129 21.73 8.40 -5.80
CA THR A 129 21.49 9.64 -6.53
C THR A 129 20.68 9.37 -7.80
N GLU A 130 20.09 10.40 -8.39
CA GLU A 130 19.38 10.27 -9.69
C GLU A 130 20.28 9.67 -10.77
N LYS A 131 21.57 10.04 -10.79
CA LYS A 131 22.56 9.47 -11.70
C LYS A 131 22.70 7.96 -11.48
N VAL A 132 22.78 7.51 -10.22
CA VAL A 132 22.88 6.08 -9.90
C VAL A 132 21.68 5.31 -10.45
N ILE A 133 20.47 5.84 -10.27
CA ILE A 133 19.25 5.22 -10.76
C ILE A 133 19.17 5.27 -12.30
N LEU A 134 19.56 6.38 -12.92
CA LEU A 134 19.60 6.49 -14.37
C LEU A 134 20.54 5.44 -14.99
N GLU A 135 21.75 5.29 -14.45
CA GLU A 135 22.73 4.31 -14.92
C GLU A 135 22.24 2.88 -14.71
N HIS A 136 21.51 2.62 -13.62
CA HIS A 136 20.84 1.35 -13.37
C HIS A 136 19.74 1.05 -14.40
N LEU A 137 18.83 1.99 -14.64
CA LEU A 137 17.73 1.84 -15.60
C LEU A 137 18.21 1.72 -17.05
N GLN A 138 19.38 2.27 -17.36
CA GLN A 138 20.04 2.11 -18.66
C GLN A 138 20.83 0.80 -18.79
N GLY A 139 20.90 -0.01 -17.73
CA GLY A 139 21.63 -1.28 -17.73
C GLY A 139 23.16 -1.14 -17.69
N ARG A 140 23.71 0.04 -17.36
CA ARG A 140 25.18 0.23 -17.25
C ARG A 140 25.76 -0.60 -16.10
N TYR A 141 24.99 -0.75 -15.02
CA TYR A 141 25.25 -1.69 -13.95
C TYR A 141 23.95 -1.98 -13.19
N VAL A 142 24.01 -2.91 -12.24
CA VAL A 142 22.85 -3.23 -11.37
C VAL A 142 23.10 -2.67 -9.97
N ALA A 143 22.25 -1.73 -9.56
CA ALA A 143 22.13 -1.29 -8.18
C ALA A 143 21.01 -2.11 -7.51
N GLY A 144 21.27 -2.65 -6.33
CA GLY A 144 20.22 -3.18 -5.47
C GLY A 144 19.76 -2.14 -4.45
N VAL A 145 18.99 -2.59 -3.47
CA VAL A 145 18.45 -1.76 -2.38
C VAL A 145 18.73 -2.45 -1.05
N TYR A 146 19.13 -1.69 -0.04
CA TYR A 146 19.10 -2.16 1.36
C TYR A 146 17.73 -1.77 1.96
N PRO A 147 16.79 -2.73 2.14
CA PRO A 147 15.39 -2.41 2.39
C PRO A 147 15.09 -1.98 3.83
N LEU A 148 15.97 -2.32 4.78
CA LEU A 148 15.85 -1.97 6.19
C LEU A 148 16.42 -0.57 6.43
N LEU A 149 15.58 0.32 6.97
CA LEU A 149 15.95 1.68 7.35
C LEU A 149 16.64 1.71 8.73
N GLU A 150 17.18 2.87 9.11
CA GLU A 150 17.86 3.06 10.40
C GLU A 150 16.94 2.87 11.61
N ASP A 151 15.64 3.13 11.44
CA ASP A 151 14.60 2.91 12.45
C ASP A 151 14.03 1.47 12.42
N GLU A 152 14.74 0.54 11.77
CA GLU A 152 14.35 -0.86 11.59
C GLU A 152 13.02 -1.05 10.83
N THR A 153 12.49 0.00 10.19
CA THR A 153 11.30 -0.11 9.36
C THR A 153 11.65 -0.56 7.94
N CYS A 154 10.67 -1.16 7.27
CA CYS A 154 10.78 -1.61 5.88
C CYS A 154 9.57 -1.11 5.08
N ARG A 155 9.81 -0.70 3.82
CA ARG A 155 8.75 -0.27 2.89
C ARG A 155 8.32 -1.36 1.91
N PHE A 156 8.95 -2.52 1.95
CA PHE A 156 8.62 -3.66 1.11
C PHE A 156 7.54 -4.51 1.79
N LEU A 157 6.58 -4.99 1.01
CA LEU A 157 5.55 -5.92 1.46
C LEU A 157 6.08 -7.36 1.36
N ALA A 158 5.62 -8.23 2.25
CA ALA A 158 5.92 -9.67 2.29
C ALA A 158 4.72 -10.50 1.83
#